data_AF-A0A440HX54-F1
#
_entry.id   AF-A0A440HX54-F1
#
_cell.length_a   1.000
_cell.length_b   1.000
_cell.length_c   1.000
_cell.angle_alpha   90.00
_cell.angle_beta   90.00
_cell.angle_gamma   90.00
#
_symmetry.space_group_name_H-M   'P 1'
#
loop_
_entity.id
_entity.type
_entity.pdbx_description
1 polymer ?
#
loop_
_entity_poly.entity_id
_entity_poly.type
_entity_poly.pdbx_seq_one_letter_code
_entity_poly.pdbx_strand_id
1 'polypeptide(L)'
;MRNMENYHAGFIFVFVCFIIVFVFIVLATIQENRFAAKATAWPVLEARVEDRLTAAVDPVTYNIRVSYLFDGKKYDSVAKNFYRKETTNKHAGDTVFIKVNPIKPDECVLFS
;
A
#
# COMPACT_ATOMS: atom_id res chain seq x y z
N MET A 1 -5.16 -45.90 -20.53
CA MET A 1 -4.30 -45.55 -19.37
C MET A 1 -3.56 -44.22 -19.56
N ARG A 2 -2.91 -43.97 -20.70
CA ARG A 2 -2.14 -42.73 -20.96
C ARG A 2 -2.93 -41.40 -20.86
N ASN A 3 -4.23 -41.39 -21.18
CA ASN A 3 -5.06 -40.19 -21.04
C ASN A 3 -5.35 -39.82 -19.57
N MET A 4 -5.57 -40.80 -18.68
CA MET A 4 -5.84 -40.54 -17.25
C MET A 4 -4.62 -39.97 -16.53
N GLU A 5 -3.40 -40.39 -16.88
CA GLU A 5 -2.15 -39.82 -16.34
C GLU A 5 -1.95 -38.36 -16.76
N ASN A 6 -2.30 -38.01 -18.00
CA ASN A 6 -2.21 -36.63 -18.49
C ASN A 6 -3.18 -35.68 -17.77
N TYR A 7 -4.39 -36.14 -17.45
CA TYR A 7 -5.33 -35.34 -16.64
C TYR A 7 -4.85 -35.17 -15.20
N HIS A 8 -4.24 -36.20 -14.61
CA HIS A 8 -3.65 -36.13 -13.27
C HIS A 8 -2.47 -35.15 -13.23
N ALA A 9 -1.57 -35.21 -14.21
CA ALA A 9 -0.43 -34.30 -14.32
C ALA A 9 -0.89 -32.85 -14.59
N GLY A 10 -1.89 -32.65 -15.46
CA GLY A 10 -2.49 -31.34 -15.71
C GLY A 10 -3.16 -30.74 -14.47
N PHE A 11 -3.90 -31.55 -13.71
CA PHE A 11 -4.52 -31.12 -12.46
C PHE A 11 -3.47 -30.71 -11.41
N ILE A 12 -2.41 -31.51 -11.23
CA ILE A 12 -1.31 -31.17 -10.31
C ILE A 12 -0.63 -29.87 -10.73
N PHE A 13 -0.37 -29.68 -12.03
CA PHE A 13 0.26 -28.46 -12.54
C PHE A 13 -0.58 -27.20 -12.24
N VAL A 14 -1.89 -27.24 -12.54
CA VAL A 14 -2.80 -26.11 -12.25
C VAL A 14 -2.89 -25.86 -10.75
N PHE A 15 -2.95 -26.91 -9.93
CA PHE A 15 -3.00 -26.80 -8.48
C PHE A 15 -1.72 -26.16 -7.90
N VAL A 16 -0.54 -26.53 -8.39
CA VAL A 16 0.74 -25.93 -7.98
C VAL A 16 0.81 -24.46 -8.39
N CYS A 17 0.39 -24.11 -9.61
CA CYS A 17 0.32 -22.70 -10.03
C CYS A 17 -0.61 -21.89 -9.12
N PHE A 18 -1.75 -22.45 -8.73
CA PHE A 18 -2.68 -21.80 -7.81
C PHE A 18 -2.06 -21.58 -6.43
N ILE A 19 -1.37 -22.58 -5.86
CA ILE A 19 -0.67 -22.45 -4.59
C ILE A 19 0.40 -21.35 -4.65
N ILE A 20 1.18 -21.29 -5.73
CA ILE A 20 2.21 -20.26 -5.89
C ILE A 20 1.58 -18.87 -5.88
N VAL A 21 0.54 -18.65 -6.69
CA VAL A 21 -0.20 -17.37 -6.71
C VAL A 21 -0.78 -17.04 -5.34
N PHE A 22 -1.38 -18.02 -4.66
CA PHE A 22 -1.93 -17.84 -3.33
C PHE A 22 -0.86 -17.42 -2.31
N VAL A 23 0.32 -18.04 -2.33
CA VAL A 23 1.45 -17.68 -1.46
C VAL A 23 1.90 -16.24 -1.70
N PHE A 24 2.01 -15.80 -2.97
CA PHE A 24 2.35 -14.40 -3.28
C PHE A 24 1.32 -13.41 -2.74
N ILE A 25 0.03 -13.71 -2.86
CA ILE A 25 -1.04 -12.88 -2.31
C ILE A 25 -0.93 -12.79 -0.79
N VAL A 26 -0.75 -13.93 -0.11
CA VAL A 26 -0.61 -13.96 1.36
C VAL A 26 0.62 -13.17 1.82
N LEU A 27 1.76 -13.30 1.14
CA LEU A 27 2.96 -12.54 1.46
C LEU A 27 2.77 -11.03 1.29
N ALA A 28 2.07 -10.60 0.23
CA ALA A 28 1.74 -9.19 0.01
C ALA A 28 0.88 -8.65 1.17
N THR A 29 -0.20 -9.36 1.55
CA THR A 29 -1.07 -8.97 2.66
C THR A 29 -0.33 -8.89 4.00
N ILE A 30 0.60 -9.83 4.27
CA ILE A 30 1.42 -9.79 5.50
C ILE A 30 2.34 -8.57 5.50
N GLN A 31 2.96 -8.22 4.36
CA GLN A 31 3.81 -7.03 4.28
C GLN A 31 3.02 -5.76 4.56
N GLU A 32 1.83 -5.61 3.98
CA GLU A 32 0.95 -4.47 4.23
C GLU A 32 0.58 -4.36 5.71
N ASN A 33 0.18 -5.47 6.33
CA ASN A 33 -0.17 -5.51 7.76
C ASN A 33 1.02 -5.18 8.66
N ARG A 34 2.23 -5.67 8.35
CA ARG A 34 3.44 -5.35 9.12
C ARG A 34 3.83 -3.89 8.96
N PHE A 35 3.64 -3.32 7.76
CA PHE A 35 3.88 -1.90 7.50
C PHE A 35 2.89 -1.02 8.27
N ALA A 36 1.61 -1.34 8.23
CA ALA A 36 0.57 -0.66 9.01
C ALA A 36 0.80 -0.77 10.52
N ALA A 37 1.23 -1.94 11.01
CA ALA A 37 1.57 -2.12 12.42
C ALA A 37 2.74 -1.22 12.84
N LYS A 38 3.84 -1.20 12.06
CA LYS A 38 5.00 -0.31 12.31
C LYS A 38 4.61 1.16 12.24
N ALA A 39 3.75 1.52 11.29
CA ALA A 39 3.26 2.88 11.13
C ALA A 39 2.44 3.38 12.32
N THR A 40 1.92 2.50 13.17
CA THR A 40 1.16 2.90 14.36
C THR A 40 1.98 3.79 15.31
N ALA A 41 3.28 3.50 15.45
CA ALA A 41 4.19 4.21 16.34
C ALA A 41 4.89 5.43 15.72
N TRP A 42 4.63 5.72 14.45
CA TRP A 42 5.29 6.83 13.74
C TRP A 42 4.69 8.19 14.13
N PRO A 43 5.52 9.26 14.15
CA PRO A 43 5.06 10.62 14.40
C PRO A 43 4.06 11.06 13.34
N VAL A 44 3.02 11.78 13.79
CA VAL A 44 2.01 12.40 12.94
C VAL A 44 2.48 13.80 12.55
N LEU A 45 2.41 14.12 11.28
CA LEU A 45 2.77 15.42 10.72
C LEU A 45 1.67 15.93 9.80
N GLU A 46 1.57 17.25 9.69
CA GLU A 46 0.78 17.90 8.66
C GLU A 46 1.54 17.87 7.34
N ALA A 47 0.84 17.46 6.29
CA ALA A 47 1.35 17.45 4.94
C ALA A 47 0.33 18.08 3.99
N ARG A 48 0.84 18.68 2.92
CA ARG A 48 0.03 19.25 1.87
C ARG A 48 -0.09 18.28 0.72
N VAL A 49 -1.29 18.07 0.21
CA VAL A 49 -1.51 17.26 -0.99
C VAL A 49 -1.04 18.05 -2.20
N GLU A 50 -0.04 17.53 -2.91
CA GLU A 50 0.47 18.12 -4.15
C GLU A 50 -0.30 17.60 -5.35
N ASP A 51 -0.53 16.29 -5.39
CA ASP A 51 -1.20 15.66 -6.53
C ASP A 51 -1.88 14.34 -6.16
N ARG A 52 -2.93 13.99 -6.89
CA ARG A 52 -3.64 12.72 -6.72
C ARG A 52 -3.10 11.71 -7.71
N LEU A 53 -2.32 10.75 -7.21
CA LEU A 53 -1.92 9.59 -8.01
C LEU A 53 -3.09 8.60 -8.01
N THR A 54 -4.12 8.90 -8.80
CA THR A 54 -5.24 7.98 -9.03
C THR A 54 -4.69 6.73 -9.70
N ALA A 55 -4.39 5.69 -8.92
CA ALA A 55 -4.09 4.37 -9.44
C ALA A 55 -5.40 3.84 -10.04
N ALA A 56 -5.47 3.81 -11.37
CA ALA A 56 -6.68 3.58 -12.17
C ALA A 56 -7.35 2.20 -12.01
N VAL A 57 -7.00 1.41 -10.99
CA VAL A 57 -7.38 -0.01 -10.89
C VAL A 57 -8.01 -0.39 -9.54
N ASP A 58 -7.82 0.40 -8.47
CA ASP A 58 -8.38 0.05 -7.15
C ASP A 58 -8.97 1.27 -6.43
N PRO A 59 -10.31 1.39 -6.30
CA PRO A 59 -10.97 2.52 -5.62
C PRO A 59 -10.66 2.59 -4.12
N VAL A 60 -10.07 1.53 -3.55
CA VAL A 60 -9.81 1.40 -2.11
C VAL A 60 -8.40 1.88 -1.74
N THR A 61 -7.44 1.83 -2.67
CA THR A 61 -6.03 2.14 -2.43
C THR A 61 -5.58 3.33 -3.28
N TYR A 62 -5.90 4.54 -2.83
CA TYR A 62 -5.40 5.77 -3.46
C TYR A 62 -4.04 6.14 -2.88
N ASN A 63 -3.10 6.37 -3.80
CA ASN A 63 -1.83 6.99 -3.51
C ASN A 63 -1.99 8.49 -3.69
N ILE A 64 -1.60 9.28 -2.70
CA ILE A 64 -1.55 10.74 -2.84
C ILE A 64 -0.12 11.21 -2.72
N ARG A 65 0.31 12.12 -3.59
CA ARG A 65 1.60 12.78 -3.45
C ARG A 65 1.42 13.90 -2.45
N VAL A 66 2.25 13.87 -1.40
CA VAL A 66 2.21 14.84 -0.32
C VAL A 66 3.58 15.47 -0.12
N SER A 67 3.57 16.75 0.20
CA SER A 67 4.74 17.54 0.58
C SER A 67 4.65 17.84 2.08
N TYR A 68 5.72 17.59 2.84
CA TYR A 68 5.79 17.92 4.26
C TYR A 68 7.20 18.33 4.67
N LEU A 69 7.28 18.93 5.85
CA LEU A 69 8.53 19.36 6.45
C LEU A 69 8.82 18.48 7.67
N PHE A 70 9.97 17.80 7.64
CA PHE A 70 10.42 16.96 8.74
C PHE A 70 11.90 17.24 9.01
N ASP A 71 12.24 17.53 10.27
CA ASP A 71 13.60 17.86 10.68
C ASP A 71 14.26 18.99 9.85
N GLY A 72 13.49 20.05 9.58
CA GLY A 72 13.95 21.21 8.81
C GLY A 72 14.08 20.98 7.29
N LYS A 73 13.81 19.78 6.79
CA LYS A 73 13.88 19.44 5.37
C LYS A 73 12.50 19.19 4.78
N LYS A 74 12.30 19.65 3.54
CA LYS A 74 11.11 19.35 2.76
C LYS A 74 11.25 17.98 2.12
N TYR A 75 10.21 17.15 2.23
CA TYR A 75 10.11 15.85 1.58
C TYR A 75 8.84 15.80 0.74
N ASP A 76 9.00 15.27 -0.48
CA ASP A 76 7.89 14.99 -1.40
C ASP A 76 7.76 13.47 -1.51
N SER A 77 6.72 12.91 -0.90
CA SER A 77 6.55 11.45 -0.76
C SER A 77 5.15 11.03 -1.19
N VAL A 78 4.98 9.73 -1.45
CA VAL A 78 3.68 9.16 -1.78
C VAL A 78 3.08 8.53 -0.53
N ALA A 79 2.05 9.17 0.03
CA ALA A 79 1.32 8.62 1.16
C ALA A 79 0.31 7.57 0.64
N LYS A 80 0.47 6.34 1.13
CA LYS A 80 -0.45 5.24 0.85
C LYS A 80 -1.57 5.23 1.89
N ASN A 81 -2.82 5.05 1.47
CA ASN A 81 -3.91 4.80 2.39
C ASN A 81 -4.03 3.30 2.71
N PHE A 82 -3.40 2.87 3.81
CA PHE A 82 -3.51 1.48 4.28
C PHE A 82 -4.74 1.21 5.13
N TYR A 83 -5.39 2.23 5.68
CA TYR A 83 -6.40 2.04 6.74
C TYR A 83 -7.84 1.95 6.24
N ARG A 84 -8.06 1.94 4.91
CA ARG A 84 -9.41 2.07 4.30
C ARG A 84 -10.25 3.17 4.97
N LYS A 85 -9.59 4.20 5.53
CA LYS A 85 -10.30 5.31 6.14
C LYS A 85 -11.06 6.00 5.03
N GLU A 86 -12.34 6.25 5.24
CA GLU A 86 -13.19 6.99 4.32
C GLU A 86 -12.53 8.34 4.02
N THR A 87 -11.78 8.45 2.92
CA THR A 87 -11.37 9.75 2.45
C THR A 87 -12.53 10.30 1.64
N THR A 88 -13.37 11.07 2.31
CA THR A 88 -14.05 12.20 1.70
C THR A 88 -13.04 12.91 0.79
N ASN A 89 -13.35 12.99 -0.50
CA ASN A 89 -12.47 13.45 -1.59
C ASN A 89 -11.43 14.50 -1.14
N LYS A 90 -10.18 14.08 -0.97
CA LYS A 90 -9.05 15.00 -0.74
C LYS A 90 -8.56 15.52 -2.10
N HIS A 91 -8.43 16.83 -2.22
CA HIS A 91 -8.01 17.53 -3.43
C HIS A 91 -6.58 18.05 -3.29
N ALA A 92 -5.93 18.32 -4.42
CA ALA A 92 -4.65 19.00 -4.42
C ALA A 92 -4.78 20.37 -3.73
N GLY A 93 -3.83 20.68 -2.85
CA GLY A 93 -3.86 21.85 -2.00
C GLY A 93 -4.38 21.61 -0.59
N ASP A 94 -5.11 20.52 -0.34
CA ASP A 94 -5.63 20.17 0.99
C ASP A 94 -4.51 19.84 1.98
N THR A 95 -4.76 20.12 3.25
CA THR A 95 -3.92 19.65 4.35
C THR A 95 -4.44 18.30 4.84
N VAL A 96 -3.54 17.33 4.93
CA VAL A 96 -3.79 15.98 5.45
C VAL A 96 -2.81 15.66 6.58
N PHE A 97 -3.20 14.73 7.43
CA PHE A 97 -2.30 14.20 8.44
C PHE A 97 -1.69 12.91 7.93
N ILE A 98 -0.36 12.84 7.99
CA ILE A 98 0.40 11.65 7.61
C ILE A 98 1.21 11.17 8.80
N LYS A 99 1.52 9.88 8.82
CA LYS A 99 2.58 9.36 9.69
C LYS A 99 3.83 9.13 8.88
N VAL A 100 4.95 9.62 9.38
CA VAL A 100 6.25 9.57 8.69
C VAL A 100 7.21 8.67 9.45
N ASN A 101 7.90 7.80 8.72
CA ASN A 101 8.93 6.95 9.31
C ASN A 101 10.14 7.83 9.72
N PRO A 102 10.49 7.91 11.01
CA PRO A 102 11.58 8.79 11.47
C PRO A 102 12.97 8.31 11.04
N ILE A 103 13.12 7.02 10.72
CA ILE A 103 14.38 6.43 10.24
C ILE A 103 14.53 6.65 8.73
N LYS A 104 13.40 6.71 8.01
CA LYS A 104 13.38 6.77 6.54
C LYS A 104 12.27 7.74 6.09
N PRO A 105 12.53 9.05 6.09
CA PRO A 105 11.48 10.07 5.97
C PRO A 105 10.78 10.10 4.61
N ASP A 106 11.21 9.34 3.61
CA ASP A 106 10.53 9.09 2.33
C ASP A 106 9.32 8.16 2.46
N GLU A 107 9.24 7.38 3.54
CA GLU A 107 8.12 6.48 3.82
C GLU A 107 7.07 7.17 4.69
N CYS A 108 5.87 7.29 4.14
CA CYS A 108 4.73 7.86 4.87
C CYS A 108 3.42 7.13 4.58
N VAL A 109 2.49 7.21 5.53
CA VAL A 109 1.13 6.67 5.40
C VAL A 109 0.10 7.72 5.73
N LEU A 110 -1.04 7.65 5.05
CA LEU A 110 -2.18 8.52 5.36
C LEU A 110 -2.73 8.17 6.75
N PHE A 111 -2.92 9.18 7.58
CA PHE A 111 -3.57 9.04 8.88
C PHE A 111 -5.02 9.56 8.87
N SER A 112 -5.30 10.66 8.16
CA SER A 112 -6.62 11.31 8.06
C SER A 112 -6.80 12.23 6.85
#